data_AF-A0A7H1BEU5-F1
#
_entry.id   AF-A0A7H1BEU5-F1
#
_cell.length_a   1.000
_cell.length_b   1.000
_cell.length_c   1.000
_cell.angle_alpha   90.00
_cell.angle_beta   90.00
_cell.angle_gamma   90.00
#
_symmetry.space_group_name_H-M   'P 1'
#
loop_
_entity.id
_entity.type
_entity.pdbx_description
1 polymer ?
#
loop_
_entity_poly.entity_id
_entity_poly.type
_entity_poly.pdbx_seq_one_letter_code
_entity_poly.pdbx_strand_id
1 'polypeptide(L)'
;MRNRHVAAWTSAAAAALMAAATLTTPAAAATSAPTTPTTARHCPQLSQELPWYGDNRAKLQRVIDERGTCAGHRGPRPVAAFDWDNTVSKNDVTDATIAWSLKHDKILRPGRWKDTSRWMTDEADRALTAACGTAVPVGAPLPTSTDTDCTDEIFNIRESGKTMSGAAAFAGEWNHRRTVPQYAWVPQLFAGHTVPELESYAAAAREEALAAPVGATQKLGTHTIPGYVRYYEQQRDLIRTLQRAGFDVYIVSAGSEPVTEVWSKGVGIDRAHTIAIRSVLDERGRITPYNEGCGGVPINKGEAIPYIDGKRCWINQDIFHIKGKAAWEKQRWGKRIALGGGDADTDVTFVGDATGAHLVLNRNKNEIMCRAYDNADGRWVANPMFIEPLPRKSGTYPCSTAAWNRPEGGFGPLLREDGTTVPDQADSAY
;
A
#
# COMPACT_ATOMS: atom_id res chain seq x y z
N MET A 1 14.86 53.11 31.60
CA MET A 1 16.16 53.82 31.63
C MET A 1 16.91 53.51 30.34
N ARG A 2 17.21 54.57 29.56
CA ARG A 2 18.23 54.72 28.49
C ARG A 2 18.37 53.54 27.50
N ASN A 3 17.73 53.57 26.32
CA ASN A 3 18.14 54.30 25.08
C ASN A 3 19.65 54.36 24.84
N ARG A 4 20.10 53.97 23.63
CA ARG A 4 20.56 54.91 22.57
C ARG A 4 21.21 54.21 21.34
N HIS A 5 20.66 54.57 20.16
CA HIS A 5 21.25 54.90 18.83
C HIS A 5 22.24 53.92 18.15
N VAL A 6 22.00 53.41 16.93
CA VAL A 6 21.91 54.05 15.59
C VAL A 6 23.15 54.84 15.20
N ALA A 7 23.89 54.36 14.18
CA ALA A 7 24.51 55.20 13.15
C ALA A 7 24.83 54.35 11.90
N ALA A 8 24.06 54.59 10.83
CA ALA A 8 24.40 54.24 9.47
C ALA A 8 25.17 55.42 8.85
N TRP A 9 26.23 55.16 8.07
CA TRP A 9 26.80 56.13 7.14
C TRP A 9 27.12 55.44 5.81
N THR A 10 26.43 55.89 4.77
CA THR A 10 26.69 55.68 3.34
C THR A 10 27.47 56.87 2.79
N SER A 11 28.39 56.63 1.84
CA SER A 11 28.88 57.55 0.78
C SER A 11 29.91 56.76 -0.07
N ALA A 12 29.65 56.36 -1.31
CA ALA A 12 29.58 57.11 -2.57
C ALA A 12 30.97 57.43 -3.22
N ALA A 13 31.25 56.67 -4.29
CA ALA A 13 31.96 56.94 -5.55
C ALA A 13 33.06 58.03 -5.69
N ALA A 14 34.18 57.67 -6.34
CA ALA A 14 34.62 58.21 -7.64
C ALA A 14 35.98 57.62 -8.09
N ALA A 15 36.16 57.49 -9.40
CA ALA A 15 37.29 56.89 -10.11
C ALA A 15 38.40 57.91 -10.47
N ALA A 16 39.64 57.45 -10.64
CA ALA A 16 40.60 57.99 -11.62
C ALA A 16 41.84 57.07 -11.84
N LEU A 17 41.90 56.54 -13.06
CA LEU A 17 43.05 56.18 -13.93
C LEU A 17 44.43 56.84 -13.67
N MET A 18 45.53 56.06 -13.69
CA MET A 18 46.51 55.97 -14.81
C MET A 18 47.86 55.29 -14.49
N ALA A 19 48.33 54.54 -15.50
CA ALA A 19 49.71 54.31 -15.97
C ALA A 19 50.65 53.24 -15.33
N ALA A 20 50.71 52.11 -16.04
CA ALA A 20 51.89 51.47 -16.67
C ALA A 20 53.13 51.07 -15.84
N ALA A 21 53.37 49.75 -15.79
CA ALA A 21 54.68 49.17 -16.09
C ALA A 21 54.52 47.69 -16.51
N THR A 22 54.97 47.40 -17.72
CA THR A 22 55.07 46.08 -18.35
C THR A 22 56.21 45.27 -17.74
N LEU A 23 55.92 44.07 -17.23
CA LEU A 23 56.90 42.98 -17.11
C LEU A 23 56.21 41.67 -17.50
N THR A 24 56.50 41.24 -18.74
CA THR A 24 56.21 39.92 -19.28
C THR A 24 57.04 38.85 -18.57
N THR A 25 56.39 37.90 -17.92
CA THR A 25 57.01 36.61 -17.55
C THR A 25 56.18 35.46 -18.12
N PRO A 26 56.80 34.37 -18.61
CA PRO A 26 56.12 33.35 -19.39
C PRO A 26 55.16 32.55 -18.51
N ALA A 27 53.99 32.25 -19.06
CA ALA A 27 53.05 31.31 -18.49
C ALA A 27 53.72 29.94 -18.34
N ALA A 28 54.07 29.58 -17.10
CA ALA A 28 54.26 28.18 -16.74
C ALA A 28 52.89 27.53 -16.82
N ALA A 29 52.67 26.75 -17.88
CA ALA A 29 51.56 25.83 -17.99
C ALA A 29 51.65 24.83 -16.83
N ALA A 30 50.99 25.15 -15.72
CA ALA A 30 50.65 24.18 -14.70
C ALA A 30 49.75 23.17 -15.39
N THR A 31 50.35 22.04 -15.75
CA THR A 31 49.68 20.86 -16.26
C THR A 31 48.70 20.45 -15.17
N SER A 32 47.44 20.83 -15.32
CA SER A 32 46.35 20.31 -14.52
C SER A 32 46.43 18.80 -14.65
N ALA A 33 46.82 18.14 -13.56
CA ALA A 33 46.74 16.69 -13.46
C ALA A 33 45.36 16.27 -13.97
N PRO A 34 45.26 15.22 -14.80
CA PRO A 34 43.96 14.75 -15.25
C PRO A 34 43.16 14.43 -13.99
N THR A 35 42.14 15.24 -13.71
CA THR A 35 41.12 14.90 -12.74
C THR A 35 40.60 13.57 -13.21
N THR A 36 40.95 12.51 -12.49
CA THR A 36 40.38 11.19 -12.73
C THR A 36 38.88 11.42 -12.84
N PRO A 37 38.20 10.99 -13.92
CA PRO A 37 36.76 11.13 -13.96
C PRO A 37 36.27 10.42 -12.71
N THR A 38 35.74 11.18 -11.75
CA THR A 38 34.88 10.62 -10.72
C THR A 38 33.90 9.82 -11.54
N THR A 39 33.96 8.50 -11.49
CA THR A 39 32.99 7.65 -12.17
C THR A 39 31.66 8.22 -11.75
N ALA A 40 30.97 8.88 -12.68
CA ALA A 40 29.68 9.47 -12.38
C ALA A 40 28.88 8.31 -11.80
N ARG A 41 28.50 8.42 -10.53
CA ARG A 41 27.86 7.32 -9.82
C ARG A 41 26.46 7.26 -10.38
N HIS A 42 26.29 6.47 -11.44
CA HIS A 42 25.02 6.31 -12.09
C HIS A 42 24.19 5.35 -11.24
N CYS A 43 23.03 5.82 -10.79
CA CYS A 43 22.06 4.95 -10.17
C CYS A 43 21.54 3.93 -11.20
N PRO A 44 21.12 2.74 -10.73
CA PRO A 44 20.42 1.77 -11.58
C PRO A 44 19.25 2.43 -12.31
N GLN A 45 19.05 2.04 -13.57
CA GLN A 45 18.02 2.61 -14.43
C GLN A 45 16.84 1.65 -14.54
N LEU A 46 15.63 2.20 -14.52
CA LEU A 46 14.41 1.48 -14.87
C LEU A 46 14.49 1.02 -16.33
N SER A 47 13.97 -0.18 -16.60
CA SER A 47 13.95 -0.75 -17.94
C SER A 47 13.21 0.17 -18.92
N GLN A 48 13.83 0.40 -20.08
CA GLN A 48 13.20 1.14 -21.18
C GLN A 48 12.25 0.26 -22.00
N GLU A 49 12.37 -1.07 -21.87
CA GLU A 49 11.55 -2.05 -22.59
C GLU A 49 10.17 -2.23 -21.97
N LEU A 50 10.02 -1.87 -20.68
CA LEU A 50 8.76 -1.98 -19.97
C LEU A 50 7.95 -0.69 -20.15
N PRO A 51 6.71 -0.78 -20.68
CA PRO A 51 5.91 0.40 -20.94
C PRO A 51 5.38 1.00 -19.64
N TRP A 52 5.54 2.32 -19.53
CA TRP A 52 4.93 3.18 -18.52
C TRP A 52 4.09 4.23 -19.24
N TYR A 53 3.01 4.68 -18.61
CA TYR A 53 2.15 5.71 -19.20
C TYR A 53 2.86 7.07 -19.20
N GLY A 54 2.89 7.73 -20.37
CA GLY A 54 3.53 9.03 -20.55
C GLY A 54 4.96 9.07 -19.98
N ASP A 55 5.25 10.11 -19.19
CA ASP A 55 6.57 10.34 -18.60
C ASP A 55 6.77 9.65 -17.23
N ASN A 56 5.88 8.72 -16.84
CA ASN A 56 5.91 8.12 -15.50
C ASN A 56 7.24 7.44 -15.19
N ARG A 57 7.84 6.73 -16.15
CA ARG A 57 9.18 6.14 -15.98
C ARG A 57 10.22 7.20 -15.62
N ALA A 58 10.22 8.34 -16.31
CA ALA A 58 11.18 9.42 -16.07
C ALA A 58 10.97 10.08 -14.69
N LYS A 59 9.71 10.26 -14.26
CA LYS A 59 9.39 10.76 -12.92
C LYS A 59 9.91 9.83 -11.82
N LEU A 60 9.71 8.52 -11.98
CA LEU A 60 10.19 7.52 -11.02
C LEU A 60 11.73 7.43 -11.03
N GLN A 61 12.34 7.45 -12.22
CA GLN A 61 13.80 7.46 -12.36
C GLN A 61 14.44 8.65 -11.64
N ARG A 62 13.83 9.84 -11.74
CA ARG A 62 14.30 11.04 -11.03
C ARG A 62 14.38 10.82 -9.52
N VAL A 63 13.38 10.17 -8.91
CA VAL A 63 13.40 9.87 -7.46
C VAL A 63 14.56 8.93 -7.12
N ILE A 64 14.80 7.92 -7.97
CA ILE A 64 15.90 6.96 -7.79
C ILE A 64 17.24 7.69 -7.84
N ASP A 65 17.44 8.54 -8.84
CA ASP A 65 18.68 9.30 -9.05
C ASP A 65 18.91 10.37 -7.96
N GLU A 66 17.84 11.00 -7.44
CA GLU A 66 17.95 12.04 -6.42
C GLU A 66 18.12 11.49 -4.99
N ARG A 67 17.51 10.35 -4.68
CA ARG A 67 17.40 9.84 -3.30
C ARG A 67 18.26 8.62 -3.03
N GLY A 68 18.59 7.83 -4.05
CA GLY A 68 19.34 6.59 -3.89
C GLY A 68 20.71 6.82 -3.25
N THR A 69 21.18 5.84 -2.46
CA THR A 69 22.54 5.88 -1.91
C THR A 69 23.59 5.78 -3.01
N CYS A 70 23.24 5.21 -4.18
CA CYS A 70 24.04 5.25 -5.40
C CYS A 70 24.45 6.67 -5.81
N ALA A 71 23.60 7.67 -5.58
CA ALA A 71 23.88 9.09 -5.87
C ALA A 71 24.83 9.75 -4.85
N GLY A 72 25.36 8.99 -3.89
CA GLY A 72 26.21 9.52 -2.83
C GLY A 72 25.46 10.10 -1.64
N HIS A 73 24.16 9.80 -1.50
CA HIS A 73 23.39 10.13 -0.30
C HIS A 73 24.02 9.50 0.95
N ARG A 74 24.34 10.32 1.96
CA ARG A 74 25.01 9.89 3.22
C ARG A 74 24.08 9.87 4.44
N GLY A 75 22.77 10.10 4.23
CA GLY A 75 21.75 10.02 5.28
C GLY A 75 21.23 8.58 5.48
N PRO A 76 20.15 8.42 6.28
CA PRO A 76 19.42 7.17 6.36
C PRO A 76 18.98 6.70 4.97
N ARG A 77 18.88 5.38 4.78
CA ARG A 77 18.40 4.81 3.52
C ARG A 77 17.00 5.34 3.22
N PRO A 78 16.72 5.78 1.98
CA PRO A 78 15.37 6.21 1.61
C PRO A 78 14.43 5.01 1.65
N VAL A 79 13.21 5.21 2.14
CA VAL A 79 12.21 4.15 2.22
C VAL A 79 11.26 4.23 1.02
N ALA A 80 10.95 3.10 0.39
CA ALA A 80 9.83 2.97 -0.52
C ALA A 80 8.81 1.99 0.07
N ALA A 81 7.52 2.29 -0.02
CA ALA A 81 6.46 1.38 0.43
C ALA A 81 5.42 1.19 -0.68
N PHE A 82 4.96 -0.04 -0.85
CA PHE A 82 3.98 -0.42 -1.85
C PHE A 82 2.83 -1.19 -1.20
N ASP A 83 1.60 -0.94 -1.64
CA ASP A 83 0.55 -1.93 -1.49
C ASP A 83 0.88 -3.18 -2.34
N TRP A 84 0.18 -4.28 -2.08
CA TRP A 84 0.36 -5.53 -2.78
C TRP A 84 -0.68 -5.74 -3.88
N ASP A 85 -1.93 -5.97 -3.49
CA ASP A 85 -3.02 -6.45 -4.34
C ASP A 85 -3.44 -5.37 -5.33
N ASN A 86 -3.40 -5.67 -6.63
CA ASN A 86 -3.60 -4.70 -7.72
C ASN A 86 -2.58 -3.55 -7.81
N THR A 87 -1.58 -3.49 -6.92
CA THR A 87 -0.46 -2.55 -7.01
C THR A 87 0.81 -3.20 -7.53
N VAL A 88 1.29 -4.29 -6.92
CA VAL A 88 2.48 -5.06 -7.35
C VAL A 88 2.09 -6.24 -8.24
N SER A 89 0.92 -6.83 -8.01
CA SER A 89 0.32 -7.87 -8.85
C SER A 89 -1.07 -7.47 -9.33
N LYS A 90 -1.49 -7.93 -10.51
CA LYS A 90 -2.89 -7.96 -10.92
C LYS A 90 -3.66 -8.99 -10.09
N ASN A 91 -4.86 -8.61 -9.64
CA ASN A 91 -5.77 -9.37 -8.77
C ASN A 91 -5.24 -9.52 -7.33
N ASP A 92 -6.12 -10.06 -6.46
CA ASP A 92 -5.93 -10.14 -5.01
C ASP A 92 -5.44 -11.53 -4.58
N VAL A 93 -4.33 -11.56 -3.85
CA VAL A 93 -3.67 -12.79 -3.40
C VAL A 93 -4.32 -13.40 -2.16
N THR A 94 -4.97 -12.57 -1.35
CA THR A 94 -5.75 -13.00 -0.21
C THR A 94 -6.99 -13.74 -0.69
N ASP A 95 -7.68 -13.22 -1.70
CA ASP A 95 -8.86 -13.86 -2.27
C ASP A 95 -8.50 -15.13 -3.04
N ALA A 96 -7.38 -15.16 -3.76
CA ALA A 96 -6.86 -16.38 -4.36
C ALA A 96 -6.60 -17.46 -3.30
N THR A 97 -6.04 -17.08 -2.14
CA THR A 97 -5.75 -18.03 -1.04
C THR A 97 -7.02 -18.50 -0.34
N ILE A 98 -8.02 -17.63 -0.13
CA ILE A 98 -9.32 -18.01 0.43
C ILE A 98 -10.06 -18.95 -0.53
N ALA A 99 -10.08 -18.62 -1.82
CA ALA A 99 -10.71 -19.48 -2.84
C ALA A 99 -10.08 -20.88 -2.85
N TRP A 100 -8.76 -20.96 -2.81
CA TRP A 100 -8.05 -22.22 -2.71
C TRP A 100 -8.41 -22.95 -1.40
N SER A 101 -8.41 -22.25 -0.28
CA SER A 101 -8.70 -22.81 1.05
C SER A 101 -10.12 -23.39 1.15
N LEU A 102 -11.11 -22.69 0.58
CA LEU A 102 -12.50 -23.16 0.52
C LEU A 102 -12.64 -24.40 -0.38
N LYS A 103 -11.91 -24.46 -1.50
CA LYS A 103 -11.89 -25.65 -2.38
C LYS A 103 -11.19 -26.87 -1.78
N HIS A 104 -10.46 -26.69 -0.68
CA HIS A 104 -9.66 -27.75 -0.06
C HIS A 104 -10.00 -28.00 1.41
N ASP A 105 -11.18 -27.58 1.86
CA ASP A 105 -11.68 -27.78 3.23
C ASP A 105 -10.70 -27.27 4.28
N LYS A 106 -10.20 -26.03 4.12
CA LYS A 106 -9.20 -25.42 5.02
C LYS A 106 -9.77 -24.33 5.92
N ILE A 107 -11.09 -24.20 6.00
CA ILE A 107 -11.73 -23.34 7.00
C ILE A 107 -12.22 -24.22 8.15
N LEU A 108 -11.70 -23.96 9.35
CA LEU A 108 -12.11 -24.69 10.56
C LEU A 108 -13.42 -24.14 11.08
N ARG A 109 -14.32 -25.02 11.51
CA ARG A 109 -15.58 -24.60 12.11
C ARG A 109 -15.32 -23.85 13.43
N PRO A 110 -15.75 -22.58 13.59
CA PRO A 110 -15.67 -21.91 14.87
C PRO A 110 -16.74 -22.43 15.84
N GLY A 111 -16.56 -22.20 17.15
CA GLY A 111 -17.60 -22.49 18.14
C GLY A 111 -18.88 -21.68 17.89
N ARG A 112 -18.69 -20.42 17.45
CA ARG A 112 -19.73 -19.49 17.01
C ARG A 112 -19.10 -18.55 15.99
N TRP A 113 -19.78 -18.29 14.88
CA TRP A 113 -19.26 -17.39 13.85
C TRP A 113 -19.13 -15.97 14.39
N LYS A 114 -20.06 -15.52 15.23
CA LYS A 114 -20.01 -14.21 15.88
C LYS A 114 -18.75 -13.97 16.71
N ASP A 115 -18.08 -15.02 17.19
CA ASP A 115 -16.85 -14.87 17.96
C ASP A 115 -15.64 -14.54 17.08
N THR A 116 -15.76 -14.76 15.77
CA THR A 116 -14.68 -14.54 14.82
C THR A 116 -14.42 -13.06 14.55
N SER A 117 -15.43 -12.18 14.63
CA SER A 117 -15.28 -10.72 14.42
C SER A 117 -16.11 -9.91 15.42
N ARG A 118 -15.59 -8.78 15.93
CA ARG A 118 -16.37 -7.94 16.90
C ARG A 118 -17.61 -7.30 16.31
N TRP A 119 -17.69 -7.17 14.98
CA TRP A 119 -18.80 -6.50 14.29
C TRP A 119 -19.79 -7.47 13.67
N MET A 120 -19.53 -8.79 13.72
CA MET A 120 -20.41 -9.75 13.07
C MET A 120 -21.81 -9.69 13.69
N THR A 121 -22.83 -9.56 12.83
CA THR A 121 -24.23 -9.47 13.26
C THR A 121 -24.76 -10.83 13.69
N ASP A 122 -25.80 -10.84 14.52
CA ASP A 122 -26.53 -12.08 14.84
C ASP A 122 -27.16 -12.71 13.59
N GLU A 123 -27.46 -11.90 12.56
CA GLU A 123 -28.00 -12.40 11.31
C GLU A 123 -26.94 -13.12 10.48
N ALA A 124 -25.73 -12.58 10.35
CA ALA A 124 -24.62 -13.30 9.72
C ALA A 124 -24.21 -14.56 10.51
N ASP A 125 -24.20 -14.51 11.84
CA ASP A 125 -23.91 -15.69 12.65
C ASP A 125 -24.92 -16.82 12.38
N ARG A 126 -26.22 -16.48 12.30
CA ARG A 126 -27.26 -17.44 11.92
C ARG A 126 -27.13 -17.92 10.48
N ALA A 127 -26.85 -17.02 9.53
CA ALA A 127 -26.70 -17.37 8.11
C ALA A 127 -25.54 -18.35 7.91
N LEU A 128 -24.36 -18.04 8.45
CA LEU A 128 -23.19 -18.92 8.42
C LEU A 128 -23.44 -20.24 9.16
N THR A 129 -24.14 -20.22 10.29
CA THR A 129 -24.48 -21.46 11.01
C THR A 129 -25.46 -22.33 10.23
N ALA A 130 -26.42 -21.72 9.54
CA ALA A 130 -27.38 -22.43 8.70
C ALA A 130 -26.69 -23.01 7.45
N ALA A 131 -25.86 -22.23 6.78
CA ALA A 131 -25.14 -22.62 5.57
C ALA A 131 -24.08 -23.70 5.84
N CYS A 132 -23.25 -23.53 6.87
CA CYS A 132 -22.15 -24.46 7.17
C CYS A 132 -22.53 -25.61 8.13
N GLY A 133 -23.72 -25.54 8.71
CA GLY A 133 -24.21 -26.53 9.66
C GLY A 133 -23.42 -26.59 10.98
N THR A 134 -23.79 -27.57 11.81
CA THR A 134 -23.20 -27.79 13.14
C THR A 134 -22.71 -29.21 13.39
N ALA A 135 -22.82 -30.09 12.38
CA ALA A 135 -22.46 -31.49 12.48
C ALA A 135 -20.94 -31.72 12.56
N VAL A 136 -20.15 -30.88 11.88
CA VAL A 136 -18.68 -30.89 11.99
C VAL A 136 -18.28 -30.44 13.40
N PRO A 137 -17.39 -31.16 14.12
CA PRO A 137 -16.91 -30.69 15.43
C PRO A 137 -16.22 -29.33 15.35
N VAL A 138 -16.31 -28.53 16.42
CA VAL A 138 -15.59 -27.25 16.51
C VAL A 138 -14.08 -27.49 16.37
N GLY A 139 -13.41 -26.68 15.54
CA GLY A 139 -11.99 -26.80 15.23
C GLY A 139 -11.66 -27.89 14.21
N ALA A 140 -12.65 -28.63 13.69
CA ALA A 140 -12.47 -29.53 12.55
C ALA A 140 -12.78 -28.79 11.23
N PRO A 141 -12.20 -29.22 10.10
CA PRO A 141 -12.41 -28.55 8.82
C PRO A 141 -13.84 -28.73 8.30
N LEU A 142 -14.44 -27.64 7.81
CA LEU A 142 -15.73 -27.64 7.12
C LEU A 142 -15.57 -28.24 5.72
N PRO A 143 -16.57 -29.00 5.21
CA PRO A 143 -16.51 -29.64 3.89
C PRO A 143 -16.83 -28.66 2.74
N THR A 144 -16.24 -27.45 2.78
CA THR A 144 -16.52 -26.34 1.86
C THR A 144 -16.30 -26.68 0.38
N SER A 145 -15.43 -27.64 0.08
CA SER A 145 -15.17 -28.13 -1.29
C SER A 145 -16.39 -28.80 -1.93
N THR A 146 -17.32 -29.32 -1.13
CA THR A 146 -18.54 -30.01 -1.56
C THR A 146 -19.83 -29.34 -1.08
N ASP A 147 -19.73 -28.52 -0.04
CA ASP A 147 -20.82 -27.72 0.51
C ASP A 147 -20.82 -26.32 -0.11
N THR A 148 -21.58 -26.18 -1.20
CA THR A 148 -21.73 -24.93 -1.94
C THR A 148 -22.32 -23.82 -1.09
N ASP A 149 -23.31 -24.12 -0.24
CA ASP A 149 -24.00 -23.10 0.57
C ASP A 149 -23.04 -22.50 1.60
N CYS A 150 -22.24 -23.35 2.27
CA CYS A 150 -21.21 -22.88 3.20
C CYS A 150 -20.13 -22.04 2.50
N THR A 151 -19.65 -22.49 1.34
CA THR A 151 -18.65 -21.76 0.55
C THR A 151 -19.17 -20.40 0.10
N ASP A 152 -20.39 -20.34 -0.43
CA ASP A 152 -21.01 -19.11 -0.89
C ASP A 152 -21.23 -18.12 0.25
N GLU A 153 -21.73 -18.57 1.41
CA GLU A 153 -21.96 -17.69 2.55
C GLU A 153 -20.66 -17.09 3.09
N ILE A 154 -19.60 -17.89 3.26
CA ILE A 154 -18.29 -17.40 3.70
C ILE A 154 -17.72 -16.40 2.69
N PHE A 155 -17.70 -16.76 1.40
CA PHE A 155 -17.09 -15.94 0.37
C PHE A 155 -17.86 -14.64 0.13
N ASN A 156 -19.20 -14.70 0.11
CA ASN A 156 -20.04 -13.52 -0.10
C ASN A 156 -19.93 -12.52 1.06
N ILE A 157 -19.82 -12.99 2.31
CA ILE A 157 -19.56 -12.10 3.46
C ILE A 157 -18.20 -11.40 3.31
N ARG A 158 -17.16 -12.13 2.89
CA ARG A 158 -15.85 -11.52 2.65
C ARG A 158 -15.91 -10.46 1.55
N GLU A 159 -16.50 -10.79 0.41
CA GLU A 159 -16.48 -9.94 -0.78
C GLU A 159 -17.38 -8.71 -0.63
N SER A 160 -18.60 -8.91 -0.13
CA SER A 160 -19.66 -7.89 -0.15
C SER A 160 -19.95 -7.26 1.22
N GLY A 161 -19.46 -7.87 2.31
CA GLY A 161 -19.87 -7.51 3.67
C GLY A 161 -21.33 -7.87 3.97
N LYS A 162 -21.93 -8.77 3.18
CA LYS A 162 -23.33 -9.20 3.31
C LYS A 162 -23.46 -10.71 3.31
N THR A 163 -24.55 -11.21 3.90
CA THR A 163 -24.97 -12.60 3.77
C THR A 163 -25.48 -12.90 2.36
N MET A 164 -25.67 -14.17 2.00
CA MET A 164 -26.28 -14.53 0.70
C MET A 164 -27.72 -14.01 0.55
N SER A 165 -28.43 -13.78 1.66
CA SER A 165 -29.75 -13.12 1.67
C SER A 165 -29.69 -11.60 1.48
N GLY A 166 -28.50 -11.00 1.47
CA GLY A 166 -28.28 -9.57 1.31
C GLY A 166 -28.29 -8.76 2.61
N ALA A 167 -28.41 -9.39 3.77
CA ALA A 167 -28.34 -8.73 5.06
C ALA A 167 -26.92 -8.26 5.37
N ALA A 168 -26.78 -7.18 6.13
CA ALA A 168 -25.46 -6.70 6.54
C ALA A 168 -24.79 -7.72 7.47
N ALA A 169 -23.60 -8.20 7.09
CA ALA A 169 -22.88 -9.17 7.90
C ALA A 169 -22.14 -8.53 9.08
N PHE A 170 -21.87 -7.23 8.97
CA PHE A 170 -21.20 -6.45 9.99
C PHE A 170 -22.01 -5.21 10.38
N ALA A 171 -22.09 -4.91 11.68
CA ALA A 171 -22.77 -3.73 12.20
C ALA A 171 -22.07 -3.18 13.46
N GLY A 172 -22.44 -1.96 13.83
CA GLY A 172 -21.85 -1.21 14.94
C GLY A 172 -21.06 0.00 14.44
N GLU A 173 -20.22 0.55 15.30
CA GLU A 173 -19.39 1.71 14.99
C GLU A 173 -17.92 1.29 14.83
N TRP A 174 -17.26 1.86 13.83
CA TRP A 174 -15.82 1.78 13.64
C TRP A 174 -15.33 3.02 12.90
N ASN A 175 -14.03 3.26 12.97
CA ASN A 175 -13.41 4.31 12.18
C ASN A 175 -13.16 3.76 10.76
N HIS A 176 -13.89 4.27 9.78
CA HIS A 176 -13.85 3.84 8.38
C HIS A 176 -12.54 4.20 7.66
N ARG A 177 -11.62 4.92 8.31
CA ARG A 177 -10.25 5.13 7.82
C ARG A 177 -9.20 4.28 8.52
N ARG A 178 -9.59 3.43 9.48
CA ARG A 178 -8.68 2.55 10.23
C ARG A 178 -8.98 1.07 10.04
N THR A 179 -10.21 0.76 9.63
CA THR A 179 -10.64 -0.60 9.38
C THR A 179 -11.87 -0.64 8.50
N VAL A 180 -12.07 -1.79 7.88
CA VAL A 180 -13.35 -2.23 7.35
C VAL A 180 -13.56 -3.67 7.83
N PRO A 181 -14.69 -4.00 8.48
CA PRO A 181 -14.87 -5.29 9.16
C PRO A 181 -14.59 -6.53 8.30
N GLN A 182 -15.00 -6.53 7.02
CA GLN A 182 -14.76 -7.68 6.15
C GLN A 182 -13.27 -7.93 5.84
N TYR A 183 -12.42 -6.91 5.86
CA TYR A 183 -10.97 -7.08 5.67
C TYR A 183 -10.32 -7.56 6.96
N ALA A 184 -10.73 -7.01 8.10
CA ALA A 184 -10.24 -7.47 9.39
C ALA A 184 -10.59 -8.94 9.67
N TRP A 185 -11.72 -9.42 9.13
CA TRP A 185 -12.18 -10.80 9.30
C TRP A 185 -11.33 -11.83 8.54
N VAL A 186 -10.58 -11.42 7.52
CA VAL A 186 -9.75 -12.31 6.68
C VAL A 186 -8.84 -13.24 7.47
N PRO A 187 -7.88 -12.73 8.29
CA PRO A 187 -7.02 -13.62 9.06
C PRO A 187 -7.81 -14.47 10.05
N GLN A 188 -8.94 -13.97 10.54
CA GLN A 188 -9.79 -14.62 11.54
C GLN A 188 -10.48 -15.87 10.97
N LEU A 189 -10.68 -15.96 9.64
CA LEU A 189 -11.13 -17.18 8.95
C LEU A 189 -10.17 -18.36 9.12
N PHE A 190 -8.88 -18.08 9.33
CA PHE A 190 -7.85 -19.10 9.51
C PHE A 190 -7.55 -19.38 10.99
N ALA A 191 -8.40 -18.90 11.91
CA ALA A 191 -8.23 -19.16 13.32
C ALA A 191 -8.19 -20.67 13.62
N GLY A 192 -7.21 -21.09 14.41
CA GLY A 192 -6.91 -22.49 14.72
C GLY A 192 -5.85 -23.13 13.83
N HIS A 193 -5.55 -22.58 12.65
CA HIS A 193 -4.37 -22.95 11.87
C HIS A 193 -3.11 -22.28 12.40
N THR A 194 -1.96 -22.94 12.23
CA THR A 194 -0.64 -22.36 12.45
C THR A 194 -0.21 -21.49 11.27
N VAL A 195 0.71 -20.56 11.51
CA VAL A 195 1.29 -19.73 10.43
C VAL A 195 1.89 -20.57 9.29
N PRO A 196 2.71 -21.62 9.55
CA PRO A 196 3.22 -22.49 8.48
C PRO A 196 2.13 -23.21 7.67
N GLU A 197 1.00 -23.57 8.28
CA GLU A 197 -0.13 -24.16 7.54
C GLU A 197 -0.73 -23.14 6.57
N LEU A 198 -1.02 -21.91 7.02
CA LEU A 198 -1.55 -20.87 6.15
C LEU A 198 -0.56 -20.50 5.03
N GLU A 199 0.74 -20.49 5.31
CA GLU A 199 1.77 -20.30 4.28
C GLU A 199 1.75 -21.40 3.23
N SER A 200 1.53 -22.65 3.64
CA SER A 200 1.42 -23.77 2.70
C SER A 200 0.20 -23.62 1.77
N TYR A 201 -0.92 -23.11 2.30
CA TYR A 201 -2.13 -22.84 1.51
C TYR A 201 -1.89 -21.69 0.54
N ALA A 202 -1.27 -20.61 1.01
CA ALA A 202 -0.90 -19.49 0.16
C ALA A 202 0.08 -19.89 -0.95
N ALA A 203 1.02 -20.80 -0.66
CA ALA A 203 1.99 -21.30 -1.64
C ALA A 203 1.32 -22.13 -2.74
N ALA A 204 0.39 -23.03 -2.36
CA ALA A 204 -0.38 -23.82 -3.32
C ALA A 204 -1.30 -22.93 -4.18
N ALA A 205 -2.04 -22.01 -3.55
CA ALA A 205 -2.87 -21.04 -4.25
C ALA A 205 -2.04 -20.18 -5.22
N ARG A 206 -0.82 -19.79 -4.81
CA ARG A 206 0.11 -19.03 -5.64
C ARG A 206 0.58 -19.80 -6.86
N GLU A 207 0.93 -21.07 -6.70
CA GLU A 207 1.33 -21.92 -7.81
C GLU A 207 0.21 -22.02 -8.85
N GLU A 208 -1.00 -22.35 -8.42
CA GLU A 208 -2.18 -22.46 -9.30
C GLU A 208 -2.49 -21.13 -10.01
N ALA A 209 -2.53 -20.02 -9.26
CA ALA A 209 -2.87 -18.72 -9.80
C ALA A 209 -1.80 -18.18 -10.78
N LEU A 210 -0.52 -18.50 -10.57
CA LEU A 210 0.55 -18.14 -11.51
C LEU A 210 0.57 -19.03 -12.76
N ALA A 211 0.21 -20.31 -12.63
CA ALA A 211 0.12 -21.22 -13.77
C ALA A 211 -1.07 -20.90 -14.70
N ALA A 212 -2.16 -20.36 -14.15
CA ALA A 212 -3.32 -19.96 -14.93
C ALA A 212 -2.99 -18.84 -15.95
N PRO A 213 -3.60 -18.85 -17.15
CA PRO A 213 -3.43 -17.78 -18.12
C PRO A 213 -4.06 -16.47 -17.62
N VAL A 214 -3.52 -15.34 -18.06
CA VAL A 214 -4.14 -14.02 -17.81
C VAL A 214 -5.56 -14.03 -18.40
N GLY A 215 -6.52 -13.52 -17.64
CA GLY A 215 -7.95 -13.52 -17.97
C GLY A 215 -8.69 -14.81 -17.55
N ALA A 216 -8.00 -15.81 -16.98
CA ALA A 216 -8.66 -17.00 -16.48
C ALA A 216 -9.68 -16.67 -15.39
N THR A 217 -10.79 -17.41 -15.36
CA THR A 217 -11.78 -17.38 -14.28
C THR A 217 -11.91 -18.76 -13.67
N GLN A 218 -12.42 -18.84 -12.46
CA GLN A 218 -12.70 -20.09 -11.76
C GLN A 218 -14.06 -20.01 -11.05
N LYS A 219 -14.69 -21.17 -10.85
CA LYS A 219 -15.85 -21.31 -9.97
C LYS A 219 -15.42 -21.48 -8.53
N LEU A 220 -16.13 -20.84 -7.62
CA LEU A 220 -16.02 -21.02 -6.18
C LEU A 220 -17.45 -21.01 -5.62
N GLY A 221 -17.95 -22.17 -5.22
CA GLY A 221 -19.38 -22.37 -5.05
C GLY A 221 -20.15 -21.92 -6.30
N THR A 222 -21.14 -21.03 -6.16
CA THR A 222 -21.86 -20.44 -7.30
C THR A 222 -21.16 -19.23 -7.93
N HIS A 223 -20.21 -18.62 -7.25
CA HIS A 223 -19.48 -17.45 -7.71
C HIS A 223 -18.55 -17.77 -8.90
N THR A 224 -18.37 -16.78 -9.79
CA THR A 224 -17.29 -16.76 -10.78
C THR A 224 -16.29 -15.69 -10.36
N ILE A 225 -15.04 -16.07 -10.11
CA ILE A 225 -13.99 -15.17 -9.64
C ILE A 225 -12.76 -15.25 -10.56
N PRO A 226 -11.82 -14.30 -10.49
CA PRO A 226 -10.54 -14.44 -11.16
C PRO A 226 -9.82 -15.74 -10.78
N GLY A 227 -9.34 -16.45 -11.80
CA GLY A 227 -8.60 -17.71 -11.68
C GLY A 227 -7.08 -17.53 -11.71
N TYR A 228 -6.60 -16.29 -11.79
CA TYR A 228 -5.20 -15.98 -12.00
C TYR A 228 -4.75 -14.80 -11.14
N VAL A 229 -3.45 -14.76 -10.87
CA VAL A 229 -2.74 -13.59 -10.34
C VAL A 229 -1.48 -13.42 -11.18
N ARG A 230 -1.06 -12.18 -11.46
CA ARG A 230 0.17 -11.94 -12.22
C ARG A 230 0.93 -10.74 -11.69
N TYR A 231 2.22 -10.90 -11.45
CA TYR A 231 3.09 -9.76 -11.11
C TYR A 231 3.13 -8.76 -12.26
N TYR A 232 3.12 -7.47 -11.94
CA TYR A 232 3.43 -6.44 -12.92
C TYR A 232 4.94 -6.36 -13.11
N GLU A 233 5.43 -6.64 -14.32
CA GLU A 233 6.87 -6.60 -14.61
C GLU A 233 7.46 -5.20 -14.35
N GLN A 234 6.69 -4.15 -14.57
CA GLN A 234 7.03 -2.76 -14.23
C GLN A 234 7.31 -2.59 -12.73
N GLN A 235 6.49 -3.20 -11.88
CA GLN A 235 6.64 -3.10 -10.43
C GLN A 235 7.80 -3.97 -9.93
N ARG A 236 7.99 -5.15 -10.52
CA ARG A 236 9.19 -5.98 -10.26
C ARG A 236 10.47 -5.22 -10.61
N ASP A 237 10.48 -4.55 -11.75
CA ASP A 237 11.60 -3.74 -12.19
C ASP A 237 11.84 -2.53 -11.27
N LEU A 238 10.78 -1.82 -10.89
CA LEU A 238 10.85 -0.68 -9.97
C LEU A 238 11.39 -1.10 -8.60
N ILE A 239 10.84 -2.15 -7.99
CA ILE A 239 11.28 -2.68 -6.69
C ILE A 239 12.76 -3.07 -6.74
N ARG A 240 13.15 -3.87 -7.75
CA ARG A 240 14.54 -4.30 -7.93
C ARG A 240 15.49 -3.10 -8.13
N THR A 241 15.08 -2.10 -8.91
CA THR A 241 15.88 -0.92 -9.20
C THR A 241 16.05 -0.06 -7.94
N LEU A 242 14.99 0.14 -7.16
CA LEU A 242 15.03 0.82 -5.86
C LEU A 242 15.97 0.11 -4.87
N GLN A 243 15.85 -1.22 -4.74
CA GLN A 243 16.74 -2.02 -3.88
C GLN A 243 18.21 -1.86 -4.30
N ARG A 244 18.51 -1.96 -5.61
CA ARG A 244 19.87 -1.75 -6.15
C ARG A 244 20.37 -0.31 -5.98
N ALA A 245 19.47 0.67 -5.97
CA ALA A 245 19.78 2.07 -5.71
C ALA A 245 19.99 2.36 -4.21
N GLY A 246 19.73 1.39 -3.34
CA GLY A 246 19.95 1.49 -1.89
C GLY A 246 18.76 1.99 -1.09
N PHE A 247 17.54 1.85 -1.62
CA PHE A 247 16.32 2.05 -0.85
C PHE A 247 16.07 0.85 0.08
N ASP A 248 15.41 1.11 1.20
CA ASP A 248 14.69 0.08 1.96
C ASP A 248 13.27 0.00 1.39
N VAL A 249 12.91 -1.15 0.85
CA VAL A 249 11.63 -1.33 0.14
C VAL A 249 10.74 -2.22 0.98
N TYR A 250 9.51 -1.78 1.23
CA TYR A 250 8.51 -2.47 2.05
C TYR A 250 7.23 -2.74 1.27
N ILE A 251 6.55 -3.82 1.64
CA ILE A 251 5.13 -4.06 1.31
C ILE A 251 4.27 -3.67 2.51
N VAL A 252 3.17 -2.96 2.27
CA VAL A 252 2.18 -2.54 3.28
C VAL A 252 0.78 -2.84 2.74
N SER A 253 0.29 -4.05 3.01
CA SER A 253 -0.95 -4.61 2.47
C SER A 253 -2.07 -4.63 3.51
N ALA A 254 -3.32 -4.54 3.07
CA ALA A 254 -4.50 -4.77 3.90
C ALA A 254 -4.93 -6.27 3.94
N GLY A 255 -4.12 -7.18 3.38
CA GLY A 255 -4.32 -8.62 3.40
C GLY A 255 -3.81 -9.32 4.66
N SER A 256 -3.83 -10.64 4.66
CA SER A 256 -3.30 -11.48 5.75
C SER A 256 -1.78 -11.60 5.67
N GLU A 257 -1.05 -11.31 6.75
CA GLU A 257 0.42 -11.25 6.75
C GLU A 257 1.10 -12.53 6.23
N PRO A 258 0.78 -13.76 6.71
CA PRO A 258 1.41 -14.97 6.18
C PRO A 258 1.20 -15.16 4.67
N VAL A 259 0.05 -14.72 4.15
CA VAL A 259 -0.25 -14.78 2.72
C VAL A 259 0.61 -13.77 1.97
N THR A 260 0.61 -12.51 2.40
CA THR A 260 1.41 -11.45 1.77
C THR A 260 2.90 -11.80 1.77
N GLU A 261 3.43 -12.37 2.85
CA GLU A 261 4.83 -12.81 2.96
C GLU A 261 5.21 -13.91 1.96
N VAL A 262 4.31 -14.86 1.67
CA VAL A 262 4.55 -15.90 0.66
C VAL A 262 4.66 -15.28 -0.72
N TRP A 263 3.82 -14.30 -1.03
CA TRP A 263 3.78 -13.66 -2.33
C TRP A 263 4.90 -12.63 -2.53
N SER A 264 5.27 -11.87 -1.49
CA SER A 264 6.29 -10.82 -1.52
C SER A 264 7.71 -11.34 -1.79
N LYS A 265 8.00 -12.58 -1.39
CA LYS A 265 9.24 -13.30 -1.75
C LYS A 265 9.47 -13.34 -3.27
N GLY A 266 8.40 -13.41 -4.07
CA GLY A 266 8.48 -13.45 -5.54
C GLY A 266 9.04 -12.18 -6.20
N VAL A 267 9.09 -11.07 -5.45
CA VAL A 267 9.71 -9.80 -5.89
C VAL A 267 10.93 -9.43 -5.04
N GLY A 268 11.46 -10.37 -4.26
CA GLY A 268 12.66 -10.17 -3.46
C GLY A 268 12.45 -9.35 -2.19
N ILE A 269 11.22 -9.34 -1.65
CA ILE A 269 10.91 -8.72 -0.36
C ILE A 269 10.75 -9.83 0.68
N ASP A 270 11.41 -9.67 1.82
CA ASP A 270 11.35 -10.64 2.92
C ASP A 270 10.24 -10.31 3.93
N ARG A 271 10.13 -11.14 4.97
CA ARG A 271 9.14 -10.98 6.05
C ARG A 271 9.33 -9.69 6.85
N ALA A 272 10.58 -9.33 7.17
CA ALA A 272 10.87 -8.12 7.94
C ALA A 272 10.48 -6.84 7.19
N HIS A 273 10.39 -6.93 5.85
CA HIS A 273 9.96 -5.87 4.96
C HIS A 273 8.51 -6.05 4.44
N THR A 274 7.75 -6.97 5.01
CA THR A 274 6.33 -7.17 4.69
C THR A 274 5.48 -6.83 5.90
N ILE A 275 4.54 -5.89 5.73
CA ILE A 275 3.59 -5.48 6.75
C ILE A 275 2.20 -5.75 6.20
N ALA A 276 1.41 -6.56 6.92
CA ALA A 276 -0.01 -6.73 6.63
C ALA A 276 -0.81 -6.94 7.93
N ILE A 277 -2.05 -7.45 7.86
CA ILE A 277 -2.83 -7.71 9.07
C ILE A 277 -2.16 -8.84 9.87
N ARG A 278 -1.63 -8.49 11.05
CA ARG A 278 -0.98 -9.44 11.97
C ARG A 278 -1.99 -10.08 12.90
N SER A 279 -1.96 -11.40 12.97
CA SER A 279 -2.76 -12.17 13.91
C SER A 279 -2.00 -12.37 15.20
N VAL A 280 -2.69 -12.29 16.33
CA VAL A 280 -2.16 -12.79 17.60
C VAL A 280 -2.20 -14.31 17.56
N LEU A 281 -1.10 -14.94 17.99
CA LEU A 281 -0.97 -16.39 18.03
C LEU A 281 -1.21 -16.91 19.46
N ASP A 282 -1.76 -18.11 19.58
CA ASP A 282 -1.82 -18.83 20.86
C ASP A 282 -0.45 -19.44 21.23
N GLU A 283 -0.36 -20.07 22.40
CA GLU A 283 0.87 -20.72 22.90
C GLU A 283 1.39 -21.84 21.99
N ARG A 284 0.55 -22.34 21.06
CA ARG A 284 0.89 -23.40 20.10
C ARG A 284 1.21 -22.83 18.72
N GLY A 285 1.30 -21.50 18.58
CA GLY A 285 1.58 -20.83 17.31
C GLY A 285 0.39 -20.79 16.35
N ARG A 286 -0.84 -20.98 16.84
CA ARG A 286 -2.06 -20.95 16.02
C ARG A 286 -2.64 -19.55 15.97
N ILE A 287 -3.10 -19.15 14.79
CA ILE A 287 -3.83 -17.93 14.53
C ILE A 287 -5.06 -17.89 15.42
N THR A 288 -5.28 -16.76 16.09
CA THR A 288 -6.48 -16.49 16.88
C THR A 288 -7.39 -15.49 16.17
N PRO A 289 -8.63 -15.28 16.63
CA PRO A 289 -9.50 -14.22 16.13
C PRO A 289 -9.05 -12.79 16.50
N TYR A 290 -7.87 -12.62 17.11
CA TYR A 290 -7.35 -11.32 17.54
C TYR A 290 -6.20 -10.86 16.64
N ASN A 291 -6.07 -9.55 16.52
CA ASN A 291 -5.04 -8.87 15.75
C ASN A 291 -4.18 -8.00 16.64
N GLU A 292 -2.93 -7.81 16.23
CA GLU A 292 -2.10 -6.75 16.78
C GLU A 292 -2.69 -5.38 16.43
N GLY A 293 -2.37 -4.37 17.24
CA GLY A 293 -2.82 -3.00 17.02
C GLY A 293 -1.66 -2.06 16.68
N CYS A 294 -2.00 -0.94 16.06
CA CYS A 294 -1.05 0.12 15.74
C CYS A 294 -1.31 1.39 16.56
N GLY A 295 -0.24 2.14 16.84
CA GLY A 295 -0.33 3.49 17.36
C GLY A 295 -0.93 3.56 18.77
N GLY A 296 -0.61 2.55 19.59
CA GLY A 296 -1.10 2.40 20.96
C GLY A 296 -2.49 1.77 21.07
N VAL A 297 -3.10 1.33 19.97
CA VAL A 297 -4.27 0.44 20.03
C VAL A 297 -3.79 -0.93 20.54
N PRO A 298 -4.39 -1.50 21.60
CA PRO A 298 -4.00 -2.80 22.13
C PRO A 298 -4.39 -3.94 21.17
N ILE A 299 -4.10 -5.19 21.57
CA ILE A 299 -4.65 -6.38 20.92
C ILE A 299 -6.17 -6.23 20.80
N ASN A 300 -6.70 -6.50 19.61
CA ASN A 300 -8.05 -6.15 19.22
C ASN A 300 -8.61 -7.18 18.21
N LYS A 301 -9.80 -6.99 17.65
CA LYS A 301 -10.42 -7.87 16.65
C LYS A 301 -10.59 -7.18 15.28
N GLY A 302 -9.63 -6.32 14.92
CA GLY A 302 -9.61 -5.65 13.62
C GLY A 302 -9.71 -4.13 13.63
N GLU A 303 -9.67 -3.47 14.78
CA GLU A 303 -9.90 -2.02 14.91
C GLU A 303 -8.83 -1.13 14.29
N ALA A 304 -7.61 -1.67 14.09
CA ALA A 304 -6.46 -0.92 13.57
C ALA A 304 -5.63 -1.77 12.61
N ILE A 305 -6.21 -2.09 11.45
CA ILE A 305 -5.53 -2.82 10.37
C ILE A 305 -4.77 -1.86 9.43
N PRO A 306 -3.79 -2.31 8.64
CA PRO A 306 -3.14 -1.53 7.58
C PRO A 306 -4.11 -1.17 6.43
N TYR A 307 -5.04 -0.26 6.72
CA TYR A 307 -6.10 0.20 5.83
C TYR A 307 -6.25 1.73 5.93
N ILE A 308 -6.17 2.45 4.81
CA ILE A 308 -6.20 3.93 4.73
C ILE A 308 -5.19 4.56 5.72
N ASP A 309 -5.67 5.16 6.82
CA ASP A 309 -4.82 5.80 7.83
C ASP A 309 -4.07 4.78 8.66
N GLY A 310 -4.57 3.55 8.73
CA GLY A 310 -3.87 2.42 9.31
C GLY A 310 -2.57 2.10 8.60
N LYS A 311 -2.49 2.18 7.26
CA LYS A 311 -1.23 1.96 6.53
C LYS A 311 -0.16 2.97 6.93
N ARG A 312 -0.53 4.25 7.05
CA ARG A 312 0.34 5.29 7.65
C ARG A 312 0.79 4.90 9.05
N CYS A 313 -0.15 4.49 9.90
CA CYS A 313 0.17 4.10 11.27
C CYS A 313 1.26 3.03 11.31
N TRP A 314 1.06 1.94 10.58
CA TRP A 314 1.99 0.81 10.55
C TRP A 314 3.35 1.20 9.97
N ILE A 315 3.39 2.00 8.90
CA ILE A 315 4.65 2.56 8.37
C ILE A 315 5.38 3.37 9.45
N ASN A 316 4.68 4.26 10.14
CA ASN A 316 5.28 5.09 11.17
C ASN A 316 5.79 4.26 12.36
N GLN A 317 5.03 3.26 12.79
CA GLN A 317 5.35 2.43 13.95
C GLN A 317 6.50 1.44 13.69
N ASP A 318 6.46 0.77 12.54
CA ASP A 318 7.32 -0.38 12.29
C ASP A 318 8.58 0.02 11.50
N ILE A 319 8.43 0.93 10.54
CA ILE A 319 9.56 1.39 9.71
C ILE A 319 10.28 2.56 10.36
N PHE A 320 9.53 3.55 10.88
CA PHE A 320 10.12 4.77 11.47
C PHE A 320 10.19 4.75 13.00
N HIS A 321 9.73 3.68 13.64
CA HIS A 321 9.76 3.45 15.09
C HIS A 321 9.05 4.52 15.92
N ILE A 322 8.02 5.15 15.37
CA ILE A 322 7.20 6.17 16.04
C ILE A 322 6.15 5.47 16.89
N LYS A 323 6.15 5.76 18.19
CA LYS A 323 5.35 5.01 19.16
C LYS A 323 4.07 5.73 19.57
N GLY A 324 3.07 4.94 19.96
CA GLY A 324 1.80 5.43 20.50
C GLY A 324 1.01 6.25 19.48
N LYS A 325 0.16 7.15 19.99
CA LYS A 325 -0.78 7.92 19.15
C LYS A 325 -0.12 8.70 18.02
N ALA A 326 1.15 9.11 18.20
CA ALA A 326 1.91 9.83 17.19
C ALA A 326 2.07 9.04 15.88
N ALA A 327 1.97 7.70 15.88
CA ALA A 327 2.03 6.91 14.67
C ALA A 327 0.88 7.20 13.69
N TRP A 328 -0.28 7.68 14.17
CA TRP A 328 -1.41 8.02 13.31
C TRP A 328 -1.22 9.33 12.52
N GLU A 329 -0.26 10.15 12.93
CA GLU A 329 -0.07 11.50 12.38
C GLU A 329 0.82 11.50 11.14
N LYS A 330 0.57 12.47 10.25
CA LYS A 330 1.49 12.77 9.15
C LYS A 330 2.80 13.30 9.73
N GLN A 331 3.90 12.62 9.45
CA GLN A 331 5.18 12.94 10.06
C GLN A 331 5.91 14.09 9.36
N ARG A 332 6.94 14.61 10.02
CA ARG A 332 7.90 15.52 9.38
C ARG A 332 8.56 14.85 8.18
N TRP A 333 8.96 15.65 7.20
CA TRP A 333 9.51 15.22 5.91
C TRP A 333 10.56 14.09 6.01
N GLY A 334 11.56 14.22 6.89
CA GLY A 334 12.63 13.22 7.06
C GLY A 334 12.23 11.92 7.76
N LYS A 335 10.95 11.73 8.09
CA LYS A 335 10.37 10.52 8.72
C LYS A 335 9.19 9.99 7.92
N ARG A 336 9.25 10.16 6.60
CA ARG A 336 8.25 9.72 5.62
C ARG A 336 8.94 8.94 4.51
N ILE A 337 8.18 8.10 3.83
CA ILE A 337 8.67 7.33 2.69
C ILE A 337 9.05 8.27 1.53
N ALA A 338 10.09 7.93 0.78
CA ALA A 338 10.48 8.63 -0.42
C ALA A 338 9.54 8.32 -1.59
N LEU A 339 9.03 7.09 -1.68
CA LEU A 339 8.10 6.65 -2.72
C LEU A 339 7.00 5.80 -2.10
N GLY A 340 5.75 6.09 -2.48
CA GLY A 340 4.57 5.31 -2.11
C GLY A 340 3.86 4.82 -3.36
N GLY A 341 3.54 3.52 -3.42
CA GLY A 341 2.78 2.90 -4.51
C GLY A 341 1.48 2.28 -4.02
N GLY A 342 0.36 2.59 -4.67
CA GLY A 342 -0.97 2.02 -4.35
C GLY A 342 -1.89 1.97 -5.57
N ASP A 343 -3.14 1.55 -5.39
CA ASP A 343 -4.15 1.49 -6.47
C ASP A 343 -5.56 1.85 -6.01
N ALA A 344 -5.79 1.96 -4.70
CA ALA A 344 -7.10 2.22 -4.15
C ALA A 344 -7.11 3.25 -3.03
N ASP A 345 -8.33 3.66 -2.64
CA ASP A 345 -8.53 4.60 -1.54
C ASP A 345 -7.93 4.05 -0.23
N THR A 346 -7.78 2.73 -0.10
CA THR A 346 -7.08 2.03 0.98
C THR A 346 -5.62 2.45 1.15
N ASP A 347 -5.03 3.06 0.13
CA ASP A 347 -3.61 3.44 0.08
C ASP A 347 -3.41 4.94 0.15
N VAL A 348 -4.48 5.71 -0.04
CA VAL A 348 -4.44 7.14 -0.34
C VAL A 348 -3.61 7.93 0.68
N THR A 349 -3.69 7.55 1.95
CA THR A 349 -3.00 8.23 3.04
C THR A 349 -1.49 8.04 2.94
N PHE A 350 -1.00 6.80 2.87
CA PHE A 350 0.45 6.57 2.88
C PHE A 350 1.08 6.89 1.52
N VAL A 351 0.36 6.67 0.42
CA VAL A 351 0.80 7.09 -0.91
C VAL A 351 0.97 8.60 -0.90
N GLY A 352 -0.02 9.37 -0.45
CA GLY A 352 0.07 10.83 -0.29
C GLY A 352 1.11 11.30 0.74
N ASP A 353 1.58 10.41 1.62
CA ASP A 353 2.70 10.69 2.53
C ASP A 353 4.07 10.50 1.88
N ALA A 354 4.18 10.01 0.65
CA ALA A 354 5.48 9.98 0.00
C ALA A 354 6.07 11.39 -0.18
N THR A 355 7.39 11.51 -0.21
CA THR A 355 8.07 12.81 -0.36
C THR A 355 8.71 13.01 -1.73
N GLY A 356 8.82 11.94 -2.52
CA GLY A 356 9.44 11.93 -3.85
C GLY A 356 8.42 11.63 -4.95
N ALA A 357 7.74 10.49 -4.89
CA ALA A 357 6.69 10.13 -5.86
C ALA A 357 5.50 9.42 -5.21
N HIS A 358 4.30 9.77 -5.66
CA HIS A 358 3.03 9.14 -5.32
C HIS A 358 2.55 8.30 -6.51
N LEU A 359 3.01 7.06 -6.61
CA LEU A 359 2.61 6.14 -7.68
C LEU A 359 1.22 5.59 -7.40
N VAL A 360 0.32 5.74 -8.36
CA VAL A 360 -1.01 5.11 -8.30
C VAL A 360 -1.32 4.35 -9.58
N LEU A 361 -1.77 3.11 -9.46
CA LEU A 361 -2.37 2.36 -10.56
C LEU A 361 -3.88 2.65 -10.59
N ASN A 362 -4.35 3.23 -11.70
CA ASN A 362 -5.72 3.70 -11.82
C ASN A 362 -6.70 2.52 -11.88
N ARG A 363 -7.46 2.35 -10.80
CA ARG A 363 -8.62 1.45 -10.69
C ARG A 363 -9.94 2.17 -10.51
N ASN A 364 -10.01 3.42 -10.98
CA ASN A 364 -11.20 4.27 -10.89
C ASN A 364 -11.70 4.47 -9.45
N LYS A 365 -10.76 4.59 -8.49
CA LYS A 365 -11.05 4.83 -7.06
C LYS A 365 -11.04 6.32 -6.75
N ASN A 366 -12.07 6.81 -6.06
CA ASN A 366 -12.38 8.24 -6.05
C ASN A 366 -11.35 9.07 -5.31
N GLU A 367 -11.06 8.76 -4.04
CA GLU A 367 -10.18 9.60 -3.22
C GLU A 367 -8.76 9.68 -3.80
N ILE A 368 -8.17 8.53 -4.11
CA ILE A 368 -6.79 8.46 -4.57
C ILE A 368 -6.62 9.08 -5.96
N MET A 369 -7.57 8.87 -6.89
CA MET A 369 -7.49 9.45 -8.23
C MET A 369 -7.80 10.95 -8.22
N CYS A 370 -8.68 11.42 -7.34
CA CYS A 370 -8.87 12.86 -7.13
C CYS A 370 -7.56 13.53 -6.67
N ARG A 371 -6.82 12.93 -5.73
CA ARG A 371 -5.50 13.45 -5.34
C ARG A 371 -4.48 13.36 -6.47
N ALA A 372 -4.48 12.26 -7.21
CA ALA A 372 -3.54 12.02 -8.30
C ALA A 372 -3.70 12.99 -9.48
N TYR A 373 -4.94 13.38 -9.80
CA TYR A 373 -5.21 14.33 -10.87
C TYR A 373 -5.16 15.78 -10.42
N ASP A 374 -5.55 16.09 -9.17
CA ASP A 374 -5.32 17.41 -8.59
C ASP A 374 -3.82 17.73 -8.52
N ASN A 375 -3.02 16.73 -8.13
CA ASN A 375 -1.56 16.75 -8.18
C ASN A 375 -0.94 18.05 -7.62
N ALA A 376 -1.47 18.57 -6.51
CA ALA A 376 -1.12 19.90 -6.00
C ALA A 376 0.38 20.11 -5.74
N ASP A 377 1.13 19.03 -5.46
CA ASP A 377 2.57 19.09 -5.20
C ASP A 377 3.45 18.64 -6.38
N GLY A 378 2.83 18.27 -7.51
CA GLY A 378 3.50 17.85 -8.73
C GLY A 378 4.14 16.45 -8.70
N ARG A 379 3.98 15.67 -7.63
CA ARG A 379 4.66 14.38 -7.43
C ARG A 379 3.81 13.15 -7.72
N TRP A 380 2.55 13.33 -8.12
CA TRP A 380 1.69 12.20 -8.47
C TRP A 380 2.05 11.60 -9.83
N VAL A 381 2.06 10.26 -9.84
CA VAL A 381 2.41 9.41 -10.97
C VAL A 381 1.22 8.48 -11.20
N ALA A 382 0.18 8.99 -11.87
CA ALA A 382 -1.00 8.19 -12.23
C ALA A 382 -0.70 7.34 -13.47
N ASN A 383 -0.92 6.03 -13.36
CA ASN A 383 -0.68 5.07 -14.43
C ASN A 383 -1.89 4.14 -14.56
N PRO A 384 -2.36 3.76 -15.77
CA PRO A 384 -3.33 2.67 -15.90
C PRO A 384 -2.79 1.36 -15.31
N MET A 385 -3.66 0.38 -15.03
CA MET A 385 -3.17 -0.96 -14.71
C MET A 385 -2.37 -1.52 -15.90
N PHE A 386 -1.26 -2.22 -15.64
CA PHE A 386 -0.43 -2.75 -16.74
C PHE A 386 -1.02 -3.98 -17.43
N ILE A 387 -1.91 -4.69 -16.75
CA ILE A 387 -2.62 -5.87 -17.25
C ILE A 387 -4.11 -5.60 -17.10
N GLU A 388 -4.83 -5.67 -18.22
CA GLU A 388 -6.27 -5.42 -18.30
C GLU A 388 -6.65 -4.11 -17.58
N PRO A 389 -6.17 -2.94 -18.06
CA PRO A 389 -6.60 -1.66 -17.51
C PRO A 389 -8.12 -1.51 -17.58
N LEU A 390 -8.69 -0.85 -16.57
CA LEU A 390 -10.11 -0.54 -16.58
C LEU A 390 -10.40 0.46 -17.71
N PRO A 391 -11.61 0.42 -18.30
CA PRO A 391 -12.01 1.47 -19.21
C PRO A 391 -11.98 2.81 -18.50
N ARG A 392 -11.77 3.87 -19.30
CA ARG A 392 -11.89 5.26 -18.85
C ARG A 392 -13.17 5.43 -18.04
N LYS A 393 -13.03 6.00 -16.83
CA LYS A 393 -14.19 6.32 -15.99
C LYS A 393 -15.14 7.25 -16.75
N SER A 394 -16.42 6.89 -16.79
CA SER A 394 -17.46 7.76 -17.32
C SER A 394 -17.70 8.94 -16.37
N GLY A 395 -17.86 10.14 -16.94
CA GLY A 395 -18.04 11.38 -16.18
C GLY A 395 -16.77 11.82 -15.44
N THR A 396 -16.95 12.43 -14.28
CA THR A 396 -15.88 12.92 -13.42
C THR A 396 -15.74 12.08 -12.16
N TYR A 397 -14.57 12.17 -11.53
CA TYR A 397 -14.40 11.83 -10.13
C TYR A 397 -15.05 12.94 -9.28
N PRO A 398 -15.94 12.61 -8.33
CA PRO A 398 -16.72 13.57 -7.55
C PRO A 398 -15.89 14.20 -6.41
N CYS A 399 -14.73 14.76 -6.74
CA CYS A 399 -13.75 15.28 -5.78
C CYS A 399 -14.32 16.39 -4.90
N SER A 400 -15.19 17.22 -5.46
CA SER A 400 -15.77 18.37 -4.77
C SER A 400 -16.94 18.02 -3.83
N THR A 401 -17.41 16.76 -3.85
CA THR A 401 -18.65 16.37 -3.14
C THR A 401 -18.54 15.08 -2.34
N ALA A 402 -17.96 14.02 -2.92
CA ALA A 402 -18.09 12.65 -2.40
C ALA A 402 -16.89 11.74 -2.74
N ALA A 403 -15.66 12.26 -2.66
CA ALA A 403 -14.45 11.47 -2.86
C ALA A 403 -13.75 11.07 -1.56
N TRP A 404 -13.79 11.89 -0.52
CA TRP A 404 -13.08 11.63 0.72
C TRP A 404 -13.83 10.63 1.60
N ASN A 405 -13.16 9.53 1.98
CA ASN A 405 -13.69 8.55 2.93
C ASN A 405 -13.68 9.12 4.34
N ARG A 406 -14.86 9.38 4.91
CA ARG A 406 -14.97 10.00 6.24
C ARG A 406 -14.71 8.97 7.35
N PRO A 407 -14.04 9.34 8.46
CA PRO A 407 -13.84 8.45 9.60
C PRO A 407 -15.14 7.85 10.16
N GLU A 408 -16.22 8.62 10.18
CA GLU A 408 -17.56 8.24 10.65
C GLU A 408 -18.38 7.44 9.63
N GLY A 409 -17.82 7.20 8.44
CA GLY A 409 -18.51 6.54 7.33
C GLY A 409 -19.11 7.52 6.32
N GLY A 410 -19.40 7.01 5.12
CA GLY A 410 -19.83 7.82 3.99
C GLY A 410 -18.72 8.64 3.35
N PHE A 411 -19.11 9.58 2.48
CA PHE A 411 -18.20 10.34 1.63
C PHE A 411 -18.34 11.85 1.82
N GLY A 412 -17.24 12.58 1.64
CA GLY A 412 -17.22 14.05 1.70
C GLY A 412 -16.39 14.70 0.60
N PRO A 413 -16.39 16.05 0.54
CA PRO A 413 -15.52 16.79 -0.35
C PRO A 413 -14.06 16.53 0.02
N LEU A 414 -13.21 16.35 -0.99
CA LEU A 414 -11.77 16.26 -0.82
C LEU A 414 -11.18 17.66 -0.70
N LEU A 415 -10.38 17.87 0.34
CA LEU A 415 -9.68 19.14 0.58
C LEU A 415 -8.18 19.01 0.33
N ARG A 416 -7.58 20.10 -0.16
CA ARG A 416 -6.12 20.31 -0.21
C ARG A 416 -5.57 20.63 1.18
N GLU A 417 -4.25 20.66 1.30
CA GLU A 417 -3.59 21.00 2.57
C GLU A 417 -3.90 22.43 3.05
N ASP A 418 -4.21 23.35 2.13
CA ASP A 418 -4.62 24.73 2.45
C ASP A 418 -6.13 24.86 2.80
N GLY A 419 -6.86 23.74 2.83
CA GLY A 419 -8.29 23.69 3.12
C GLY A 419 -9.21 23.99 1.93
N THR A 420 -8.66 24.29 0.74
CA THR A 420 -9.48 24.49 -0.46
C THR A 420 -10.02 23.17 -0.99
N THR A 421 -11.24 23.20 -1.54
CA THR A 421 -11.85 22.03 -2.16
C THR A 421 -11.17 21.67 -3.48
N VAL A 422 -10.93 20.38 -3.69
CA VAL A 422 -10.45 19.83 -4.97
C VAL A 422 -11.63 19.79 -5.94
N PRO A 423 -11.54 20.42 -7.13
CA PRO A 423 -12.58 20.34 -8.13
C PRO A 423 -12.65 18.94 -8.72
N ASP A 424 -13.82 18.57 -9.24
CA ASP A 424 -14.04 17.29 -9.91
C ASP A 424 -13.02 17.08 -11.05
N GLN A 425 -12.47 15.87 -11.10
CA GLN A 425 -11.38 15.54 -12.02
C GLN A 425 -11.89 14.65 -13.15
N ALA A 426 -11.37 14.83 -14.36
CA ALA A 426 -11.62 13.92 -15.47
C ALA A 426 -10.55 12.83 -15.52
N ASP A 427 -10.96 11.60 -15.86
CA ASP A 427 -10.01 10.52 -16.08
C ASP A 427 -9.14 10.80 -17.32
N SER A 428 -7.83 10.77 -17.10
CA SER A 428 -6.80 11.02 -18.11
C SER A 428 -5.77 9.89 -18.24
N ALA A 429 -5.76 8.91 -17.31
CA ALA A 429 -4.77 7.83 -17.30
C ALA A 429 -5.50 6.49 -17.21
N TYR A 430 -5.98 5.99 -18.36
CA TYR A 430 -6.80 4.79 -18.51
C TYR A 430 -6.26 3.84 -19.58
#